data_AF-A0A7S2UK86-F1
#
_entry.id   AF-A0A7S2UK86-F1
#
_cell.length_a   1.000
_cell.length_b   1.000
_cell.length_c   1.000
_cell.angle_alpha   90.00
_cell.angle_beta   90.00
_cell.angle_gamma   90.00
#
_symmetry.space_group_name_H-M   'P 1'
#
loop_
_entity.id
_entity.type
_entity.pdbx_description
1 polymer ?
#
loop_
_entity_poly.entity_id
_entity_poly.type
_entity_poly.pdbx_seq_one_letter_code
_entity_poly.pdbx_strand_id
1 'polypeptide(L)'
;TGFESSTVLHQLNDTLPLIREHAYPWTEYNRLFSGNHFRPCKVIEKDGDSSYLVRMYNRKDGHSLGNVLPDDKEHYVSNVPRGAIRFVDRPYTSDLHIHDSFRHEINIPDSLFPDAWKDLK
;
A
#
# COMPACT_ATOMS: atom_id res chain seq x y z
N THR A 1 -14.03 17.17 11.34
CA THR A 1 -15.01 16.08 11.18
C THR A 1 -14.38 14.78 11.67
N GLY A 2 -14.64 14.39 12.93
CA GLY A 2 -13.87 13.33 13.62
C GLY A 2 -14.72 12.20 14.21
N PHE A 3 -15.98 12.05 13.79
CA PHE A 3 -16.92 11.10 14.41
C PHE A 3 -16.99 9.71 13.75
N GLU A 4 -16.42 9.53 12.56
CA GLU A 4 -16.48 8.23 11.85
C GLU A 4 -15.42 7.22 12.31
N SER A 5 -14.34 7.67 12.96
CA SER A 5 -13.18 6.79 13.21
C SER A 5 -13.40 5.80 14.36
N SER A 6 -14.15 6.15 15.41
CA SER A 6 -14.30 5.29 16.60
C SER A 6 -15.22 4.09 16.36
N THR A 7 -16.31 4.28 15.61
CA THR A 7 -17.28 3.21 15.32
C THR A 7 -16.71 2.18 14.35
N VAL A 8 -15.95 2.64 13.34
CA VAL A 8 -15.30 1.77 12.36
C VAL A 8 -14.21 0.90 13.02
N LEU A 9 -13.44 1.46 13.97
CA LEU A 9 -12.43 0.71 14.71
C LEU A 9 -13.05 -0.37 15.61
N HIS A 10 -14.18 -0.08 16.27
CA HIS A 10 -14.89 -1.07 17.09
C HIS A 10 -15.45 -2.21 16.23
N GLN A 11 -16.08 -1.89 15.10
CA GLN A 11 -16.61 -2.88 14.15
C GLN A 11 -15.52 -3.77 13.54
N LEU A 12 -14.34 -3.20 13.25
CA LEU A 12 -13.18 -3.97 12.80
C LEU A 12 -12.70 -4.93 13.90
N ASN A 13 -12.54 -4.46 15.13
CA ASN A 13 -12.08 -5.31 16.23
C ASN A 13 -13.00 -6.51 16.50
N ASP A 14 -14.32 -6.33 16.38
CA ASP A 14 -15.28 -7.42 16.60
C ASP A 14 -15.30 -8.46 15.46
N THR A 15 -14.91 -8.05 14.24
CA THR A 15 -14.95 -8.90 13.03
C THR A 15 -13.63 -9.58 12.70
N LEU A 16 -12.51 -9.06 13.21
CA LEU A 16 -11.16 -9.61 12.99
C LEU A 16 -11.03 -11.12 13.30
N PRO A 17 -11.57 -11.65 14.42
CA PRO A 17 -11.47 -13.09 14.71
C PRO A 17 -12.14 -13.95 13.63
N LEU A 18 -13.33 -13.55 13.18
CA LEU A 18 -14.08 -14.26 12.13
C LEU A 18 -13.37 -14.20 10.78
N ILE A 19 -12.77 -13.05 10.46
CA ILE A 19 -11.98 -12.86 9.24
C ILE A 19 -10.77 -13.80 9.25
N ARG A 20 -10.06 -13.90 10.38
CA ARG A 20 -8.87 -14.77 10.52
C ARG A 20 -9.23 -16.24 10.32
N GLU A 21 -10.36 -16.70 10.85
CA GLU A 21 -10.83 -18.09 10.70
C GLU A 21 -11.10 -18.47 9.24
N HIS A 22 -11.65 -17.53 8.46
CA HIS A 22 -12.05 -17.77 7.07
C HIS A 22 -11.00 -17.32 6.05
N ALA A 23 -9.85 -16.81 6.50
CA ALA A 23 -8.77 -16.37 5.62
C ALA A 23 -7.99 -17.55 5.05
N TYR A 24 -7.71 -17.51 3.75
CA TYR A 24 -6.88 -18.51 3.11
C TYR A 24 -5.40 -18.27 3.43
N PRO A 25 -4.60 -19.30 3.77
CA PRO A 25 -3.19 -19.11 4.03
C PRO A 25 -2.44 -18.77 2.74
N TRP A 26 -1.52 -17.80 2.81
CA TRP A 26 -0.65 -17.45 1.70
C TRP A 26 0.22 -18.64 1.28
N THR A 27 0.34 -18.82 -0.04
CA THR A 27 1.27 -19.77 -0.64
C THR A 27 2.16 -19.05 -1.66
N GLU A 28 3.47 -19.29 -1.56
CA GLU A 28 4.42 -18.76 -2.52
C GLU A 28 4.44 -19.66 -3.76
N TYR A 29 4.25 -19.05 -4.93
CA TYR A 29 4.46 -19.71 -6.21
C TYR A 29 5.70 -19.10 -6.86
N ASN A 30 6.57 -19.95 -7.43
CA ASN A 30 7.76 -19.56 -8.20
C ASN A 30 7.38 -18.74 -9.45
N ARG A 31 6.97 -17.49 -9.26
CA ARG A 31 6.67 -16.54 -10.32
C ARG A 31 7.54 -15.32 -10.13
N LEU A 32 8.02 -14.81 -11.25
CA LEU A 32 8.70 -13.53 -11.31
C LEU A 32 7.75 -12.44 -10.77
N PHE A 33 8.22 -11.69 -9.77
CA PHE A 33 7.58 -10.48 -9.26
C PHE A 33 7.56 -9.40 -10.35
N SER A 34 6.64 -9.53 -11.30
CA SER A 34 6.39 -8.53 -12.33
C SER A 34 5.21 -7.67 -11.92
N GLY A 35 5.26 -6.37 -12.27
CA GLY A 35 4.14 -5.42 -12.12
C GLY A 35 2.80 -6.00 -12.58
N ASN A 36 2.85 -6.81 -13.64
CA ASN A 36 1.69 -7.44 -14.27
C ASN A 36 1.06 -8.59 -13.47
N HIS A 37 1.68 -9.04 -12.37
CA HIS A 37 1.16 -10.13 -11.54
C HIS A 37 0.58 -9.65 -10.20
N PHE A 38 0.74 -8.36 -9.86
CA PHE A 38 0.15 -7.84 -8.63
C PHE A 38 -1.36 -7.69 -8.76
N ARG A 39 -2.06 -7.95 -7.65
CA ARG A 39 -3.48 -7.67 -7.50
C ARG A 39 -3.67 -6.59 -6.44
N PRO A 40 -4.66 -5.70 -6.60
CA PRO A 40 -4.99 -4.76 -5.54
C PRO A 40 -5.37 -5.51 -4.26
N CYS A 41 -4.82 -5.05 -3.13
CA CYS A 41 -5.17 -5.56 -1.81
C CYS A 41 -5.23 -4.42 -0.80
N LYS A 42 -5.90 -4.66 0.33
CA LYS A 42 -5.92 -3.77 1.49
C LYS A 42 -5.40 -4.55 2.69
N VAL A 43 -4.39 -4.02 3.36
CA VAL A 43 -3.92 -4.55 4.65
C VAL A 43 -5.00 -4.32 5.70
N ILE A 44 -5.41 -5.39 6.36
CA ILE A 44 -6.41 -5.36 7.43
C ILE A 44 -5.69 -5.32 8.77
N GLU A 45 -4.70 -6.20 8.96
CA GLU A 45 -3.97 -6.32 10.21
C GLU A 45 -2.53 -6.80 9.93
N LYS A 46 -1.61 -6.49 10.85
CA LYS A 46 -0.31 -7.15 10.91
C LYS A 46 -0.50 -8.50 11.61
N ASP A 47 -0.05 -9.57 10.95
CA ASP A 47 -0.18 -10.94 11.44
C ASP A 47 1.23 -11.42 11.85
N GLY A 48 1.62 -11.18 13.10
CA GLY A 48 2.97 -11.50 13.60
C GLY A 48 4.05 -10.47 13.23
N ASP A 49 5.30 -10.93 13.06
CA ASP A 49 6.45 -10.03 12.93
C ASP A 49 6.63 -9.45 11.52
N SER A 50 6.38 -10.26 10.49
CA SER A 50 6.65 -9.89 9.09
C SER A 50 5.56 -10.29 8.09
N SER A 51 4.42 -10.77 8.58
CA SER A 51 3.27 -11.15 7.76
C SER A 51 2.05 -10.27 8.05
N TYR A 52 1.09 -10.35 7.13
CA TYR A 52 -0.09 -9.50 7.10
C TYR A 52 -1.33 -10.32 6.77
N LEU A 53 -2.45 -9.90 7.36
CA LEU A 53 -3.79 -10.27 6.92
C LEU A 53 -4.26 -9.23 5.90
N VAL A 54 -4.59 -9.66 4.70
CA VAL A 54 -4.99 -8.76 3.61
C VAL A 54 -6.33 -9.16 3.03
N ARG A 55 -7.09 -8.16 2.60
CA ARG A 55 -8.24 -8.34 1.72
C ARG A 55 -7.81 -8.19 0.27
N MET A 56 -8.14 -9.16 -0.57
CA MET A 56 -7.84 -9.13 -2.00
C MET A 56 -9.01 -8.58 -2.82
N TYR A 57 -8.70 -7.91 -3.93
CA TYR A 57 -9.69 -7.40 -4.87
C TYR A 57 -9.41 -7.87 -6.30
N ASN A 58 -10.48 -7.93 -7.10
CA ASN A 58 -10.37 -8.11 -8.54
C ASN A 58 -9.65 -6.93 -9.21
N ARG A 59 -8.87 -7.23 -10.24
CA ARG A 59 -8.28 -6.19 -11.10
C ARG A 59 -9.39 -5.58 -11.96
N LYS A 60 -9.35 -4.26 -12.15
CA LYS A 60 -10.31 -3.54 -13.00
C LYS A 60 -9.92 -3.50 -14.48
N ASP A 61 -8.73 -4.00 -14.81
CA ASP A 61 -8.14 -3.92 -16.15
C ASP A 61 -8.58 -5.05 -17.10
N GLY A 62 -9.49 -5.94 -16.65
CA GLY A 62 -10.01 -7.04 -17.46
C GLY A 62 -8.95 -8.06 -17.89
N HIS A 63 -7.74 -7.97 -17.35
CA HIS A 63 -6.61 -8.78 -17.78
C HIS A 63 -6.76 -10.21 -17.23
N SER A 64 -6.95 -11.18 -18.13
CA SER A 64 -7.32 -12.57 -17.82
C SER A 64 -6.20 -13.41 -17.21
N LEU A 65 -5.06 -12.80 -16.84
CA LEU A 65 -3.91 -13.47 -16.22
C LEU A 65 -4.21 -13.75 -14.74
N GLY A 66 -5.09 -14.71 -14.52
CA GLY A 66 -5.39 -15.34 -13.23
C GLY A 66 -6.89 -15.40 -12.92
N ASN A 67 -7.24 -16.25 -11.97
CA ASN A 67 -8.62 -16.49 -11.56
C ASN A 67 -9.31 -15.19 -11.09
N VAL A 68 -10.55 -14.98 -11.52
CA VAL A 68 -11.40 -13.91 -11.01
C VAL A 68 -11.92 -14.34 -9.64
N LEU A 69 -11.80 -13.45 -8.66
CA LEU A 69 -12.38 -13.67 -7.34
C LEU A 69 -13.91 -13.55 -7.45
N PRO A 70 -14.70 -14.49 -6.93
CA PRO A 70 -16.16 -14.36 -6.89
C PRO A 70 -16.60 -13.06 -6.19
N ASP A 71 -17.47 -12.27 -6.83
CA ASP A 71 -17.92 -10.96 -6.30
C ASP A 71 -18.92 -11.10 -5.13
N ASP A 72 -19.49 -12.29 -4.93
CA ASP A 72 -20.46 -12.58 -3.87
C ASP A 72 -19.83 -12.67 -2.47
N LYS A 73 -18.49 -12.76 -2.40
CA LYS A 73 -17.76 -12.97 -1.15
C LYS A 73 -16.53 -12.08 -1.05
N GLU A 74 -16.21 -11.71 0.18
CA GLU A 74 -14.94 -11.05 0.47
C GLU A 74 -13.82 -12.10 0.56
N HIS A 75 -12.69 -11.79 -0.06
CA HIS A 75 -11.54 -12.70 -0.13
C HIS A 75 -10.43 -12.20 0.77
N TYR A 76 -10.13 -12.98 1.81
CA TYR A 76 -9.09 -12.68 2.79
C TYR A 76 -7.96 -13.70 2.69
N VAL A 77 -6.73 -13.21 2.82
CA VAL A 77 -5.52 -14.04 2.81
C VAL A 77 -4.66 -13.71 4.02
N SER A 78 -4.30 -14.74 4.78
CA SER A 78 -3.47 -14.66 5.99
C SER A 78 -2.02 -15.03 5.70
N ASN A 79 -1.13 -14.72 6.64
CA ASN A 79 0.31 -15.00 6.55
C ASN A 79 1.00 -14.46 5.27
N VAL A 80 0.52 -13.33 4.72
CA VAL A 80 1.13 -12.75 3.51
C VAL A 80 2.44 -12.07 3.88
N PRO A 81 3.60 -12.48 3.31
CA PRO A 81 4.89 -11.92 3.68
C PRO A 81 5.04 -10.48 3.17
N ARG A 82 5.79 -9.65 3.89
CA ARG A 82 6.08 -8.26 3.52
C ARG A 82 6.56 -8.08 2.07
N GLY A 83 7.39 -9.01 1.58
CA GLY A 83 7.94 -8.97 0.22
C GLY A 83 6.91 -9.17 -0.89
N ALA A 84 5.76 -9.80 -0.59
CA ALA A 84 4.66 -10.00 -1.53
C ALA A 84 3.75 -8.76 -1.67
N ILE A 85 3.91 -7.77 -0.79
CA ILE A 85 3.08 -6.57 -0.76
C ILE A 85 3.88 -5.37 -1.27
N ARG A 86 3.33 -4.69 -2.29
CA ARG A 86 3.82 -3.39 -2.75
C ARG A 86 2.86 -2.30 -2.28
N PHE A 87 3.37 -1.40 -1.45
CA PHE A 87 2.64 -0.19 -1.09
C PHE A 87 2.73 0.81 -2.24
N VAL A 88 1.58 1.36 -2.60
CA VAL A 88 1.47 2.40 -3.62
C VAL A 88 0.62 3.52 -3.05
N ASP A 89 1.10 4.74 -3.17
CA ASP A 89 0.31 5.91 -2.83
C ASP A 89 -0.79 6.09 -3.88
N ARG A 90 -1.93 6.64 -3.45
CA ARG A 90 -2.92 7.09 -4.43
C ARG A 90 -2.34 8.28 -5.19
N PRO A 91 -2.74 8.48 -6.47
CA PRO A 91 -2.33 9.65 -7.22
C PRO A 91 -2.60 10.93 -6.40
N TYR A 92 -1.60 11.80 -6.32
CA TYR A 92 -1.66 13.06 -5.57
C TYR A 92 -1.88 12.95 -4.06
N THR A 93 -1.59 11.80 -3.45
CA THR A 93 -1.69 11.62 -1.98
C THR A 93 -0.37 11.26 -1.32
N SER A 94 0.74 11.27 -2.06
CA SER A 94 2.05 11.14 -1.43
C SER A 94 2.40 12.41 -0.63
N ASP A 95 3.40 12.33 0.24
CA ASP A 95 3.78 13.44 1.13
C ASP A 95 4.14 14.73 0.38
N LEU A 96 4.65 14.60 -0.86
CA LEU A 96 4.92 15.74 -1.76
C LEU A 96 3.66 16.53 -2.13
N HIS A 97 2.49 15.91 -2.05
CA HIS A 97 1.21 16.50 -2.39
C HIS A 97 0.46 17.09 -1.20
N ILE A 98 1.01 16.96 0.02
CA ILE A 98 0.46 17.62 1.21
C ILE A 98 0.42 19.13 0.94
N HIS A 99 -0.71 19.76 1.27
CA HIS A 99 -0.96 21.18 0.98
C HIS A 99 0.16 22.08 1.53
N ASP A 100 0.61 21.78 2.74
CA ASP A 100 1.64 22.56 3.46
C ASP A 100 3.04 21.93 3.35
N SER A 101 3.27 21.08 2.35
CA SER A 101 4.64 20.61 2.06
C SER A 101 5.52 21.78 1.61
N PHE A 102 6.78 21.81 2.04
CA PHE A 102 7.74 22.80 1.57
C PHE A 102 7.96 22.60 0.07
N ARG A 103 7.38 23.48 -0.74
CA ARG A 103 7.59 23.57 -2.20
C ARG A 103 8.35 24.83 -2.61
N HIS A 104 8.83 25.58 -1.62
CA HIS A 104 9.66 26.75 -1.88
C HIS A 104 11.01 26.28 -2.39
N GLU A 105 11.44 26.87 -3.50
CA GLU A 105 12.82 26.78 -3.94
C GLU A 105 13.73 27.16 -2.76
N ILE A 106 14.67 26.27 -2.44
CA ILE A 106 15.76 26.63 -1.52
C ILE A 106 16.73 27.43 -2.37
N ASN A 107 16.50 28.74 -2.44
CA ASN A 107 17.49 29.66 -3.01
C ASN A 107 18.69 29.68 -2.08
N ILE A 108 19.73 28.93 -2.44
CA ILE A 108 21.03 28.99 -1.78
C ILE A 108 21.75 30.21 -2.37
N PRO A 109 22.13 31.22 -1.57
CA PRO A 109 22.82 32.39 -2.10
C PRO A 109 24.16 32.01 -2.73
N ASP A 110 24.50 32.66 -3.85
CA ASP A 110 25.74 32.42 -4.61
C ASP A 110 27.02 32.62 -3.79
N SER A 111 26.95 33.39 -2.70
CA SER A 111 28.05 33.60 -1.76
C SER A 111 28.43 32.35 -0.96
N LEU A 112 27.54 31.35 -0.85
CA LEU A 112 27.84 30.09 -0.16
C LEU A 112 28.56 29.08 -1.04
N PHE A 113 28.47 29.22 -2.37
CA PHE A 113 29.18 28.34 -3.29
C PHE A 113 30.65 28.77 -3.38
N PRO A 114 31.62 27.85 -3.19
CA PRO A 114 33.02 28.13 -3.45
C PRO A 114 33.22 28.59 -4.90
N ASP A 115 34.11 29.56 -5.13
CA ASP A 115 34.34 30.08 -6.49
C ASP A 115 34.83 29.01 -7.47
N ALA A 116 35.56 28.01 -6.97
CA ALA A 116 36.01 26.85 -7.76
C ALA A 116 34.87 25.96 -8.28
N TRP A 117 33.65 26.09 -7.75
CA TRP A 117 32.47 25.32 -8.18
C TRP A 117 31.54 26.12 -9.08
N LYS A 118 31.79 27.44 -9.22
CA LYS A 118 31.03 28.31 -10.11
C LYS A 118 31.62 28.17 -11.52
N ASP A 119 30.77 28.08 -12.53
CA ASP A 119 31.18 28.14 -13.94
C ASP A 119 31.52 29.60 -14.31
N LEU A 120 32.61 30.09 -13.75
CA LEU A 120 33.15 31.42 -14.01
C LEU A 120 34.01 31.33 -15.27
N LYS A 121 33.46 31.80 -16.39
CA LYS A 121 34.21 32.02 -17.64
C LYS A 121 35.13 33.23 -17.56
#